data_AF-A0A7S3P9Q5-F1
#
_entry.id   AF-A0A7S3P9Q5-F1
#
_cell.length_a   1.000
_cell.length_b   1.000
_cell.length_c   1.000
_cell.angle_alpha   90.00
_cell.angle_beta   90.00
_cell.angle_gamma   90.00
#
_symmetry.space_group_name_H-M   'P 1'
#
loop_
_entity.id
_entity.type
_entity.pdbx_description
1 polymer ?
#
loop_
_entity_poly.entity_id
_entity_poly.type
_entity_poly.pdbx_seq_one_letter_code
_entity_poly.pdbx_strand_id
1 'polypeptide(L)'
;MKTDEFWKDGADVIVSGPDVPGEGEHKVMDFIRECQETVKVGKALERPHYAPDYTHVLYGLDADLIMLGLVTHEPRFLLLREKMSVVMAGRGRHKYRKKKDMLQYDEND
;
A
#
# COMPACT_ATOMS: atom_id res chain seq x y z
N MET A 1 -12.79 -11.43 11.06
CA MET A 1 -13.76 -10.83 12.00
C MET A 1 -14.18 -11.78 13.13
N LYS A 2 -14.86 -12.92 12.92
CA LYS A 2 -15.44 -13.69 14.05
C LYS A 2 -14.47 -14.25 15.12
N THR A 3 -13.19 -14.44 14.81
CA THR A 3 -12.23 -15.15 15.66
C THR A 3 -11.20 -14.26 16.34
N ASP A 4 -10.93 -13.08 15.78
CA ASP A 4 -9.88 -12.17 16.24
C ASP A 4 -10.54 -10.84 16.60
N GLU A 5 -10.32 -10.36 17.83
CA GLU A 5 -10.95 -9.17 18.39
C GLU A 5 -10.53 -7.89 17.66
N PHE A 6 -9.29 -7.79 17.19
CA PHE A 6 -8.84 -6.62 16.42
C PHE A 6 -9.67 -6.47 15.14
N TRP A 7 -9.93 -7.57 14.45
CA TRP A 7 -10.75 -7.56 13.23
C TRP A 7 -12.25 -7.46 13.50
N LYS A 8 -12.73 -7.51 14.75
CA LYS A 8 -14.16 -7.28 15.06
C LYS A 8 -14.44 -5.80 15.24
N ASP A 9 -13.64 -5.16 16.09
CA ASP A 9 -13.96 -3.85 16.64
C ASP A 9 -12.85 -2.81 16.40
N GLY A 10 -11.67 -3.25 15.97
CA GLY A 10 -10.48 -2.39 15.78
C GLY A 10 -10.16 -2.03 14.34
N ALA A 11 -10.90 -2.57 13.36
CA ALA A 11 -10.64 -2.31 11.94
C ALA A 11 -11.93 -2.29 11.11
N ASP A 12 -12.07 -1.25 10.29
CA ASP A 12 -13.08 -1.19 9.24
C ASP A 12 -12.52 -1.86 7.97
N VAL A 13 -13.26 -2.84 7.43
CA VAL A 13 -12.83 -3.61 6.26
C VAL A 13 -13.73 -3.31 5.07
N ILE A 14 -13.13 -2.74 4.03
CA ILE A 14 -13.79 -2.43 2.76
C ILE A 14 -13.23 -3.35 1.67
N VAL A 15 -14.12 -3.96 0.88
CA VAL A 15 -13.74 -4.87 -0.22
C VAL A 15 -14.26 -4.31 -1.53
N SER A 16 -13.36 -4.08 -2.49
CA SER A 16 -13.69 -3.71 -3.87
C SER A 16 -13.28 -4.84 -4.79
N GLY A 17 -14.26 -5.63 -5.23
CA GLY A 17 -14.05 -6.85 -6.01
C GLY A 17 -13.78 -6.60 -7.50
N PRO A 18 -13.60 -7.69 -8.27
CA PRO A 18 -13.43 -7.64 -9.73
C PRO A 18 -14.71 -7.26 -10.47
N ASP A 19 -15.86 -7.31 -9.82
CA ASP A 19 -17.16 -6.84 -10.31
C ASP A 19 -17.24 -5.31 -10.42
N VAL A 20 -16.40 -4.59 -9.68
CA VAL A 20 -16.26 -3.14 -9.79
C VAL A 20 -15.24 -2.82 -10.90
N PRO A 21 -15.54 -1.94 -11.86
CA PRO A 21 -14.57 -1.53 -12.89
C PRO A 21 -13.34 -0.82 -12.30
N GLY A 22 -12.20 -0.92 -12.99
CA GLY A 22 -10.96 -0.23 -12.64
C GLY A 22 -9.90 -1.14 -12.03
N GLU A 23 -8.64 -0.72 -12.17
CA GLU A 23 -7.48 -1.40 -11.59
C GLU A 23 -7.42 -1.20 -10.08
N GLY A 24 -6.89 -2.18 -9.35
CA GLY A 24 -6.91 -2.18 -7.88
C GLY A 24 -6.23 -0.96 -7.27
N GLU A 25 -5.04 -0.60 -7.77
CA GLU A 25 -4.30 0.57 -7.29
C GLU A 25 -5.05 1.88 -7.51
N HIS A 26 -5.68 2.05 -8.68
CA HIS A 26 -6.44 3.25 -8.99
C HIS A 26 -7.71 3.36 -8.15
N LYS A 27 -8.40 2.24 -7.89
CA LYS A 27 -9.54 2.22 -6.95
C LYS A 27 -9.15 2.70 -5.55
N VAL A 28 -7.97 2.30 -5.07
CA VAL A 28 -7.46 2.76 -3.77
C VAL A 28 -7.14 4.26 -3.81
N MET A 29 -6.52 4.73 -4.90
CA MET A 29 -6.24 6.17 -5.07
C MET A 29 -7.52 7.01 -5.13
N ASP A 30 -8.54 6.54 -5.84
CA ASP A 30 -9.86 7.19 -5.90
C ASP A 30 -10.50 7.25 -4.51
N PHE A 31 -10.44 6.15 -3.75
CA PHE A 31 -10.94 6.13 -2.37
C PHE A 31 -10.26 7.18 -1.48
N ILE A 32 -8.93 7.31 -1.56
CA ILE A 32 -8.18 8.31 -0.78
C ILE A 32 -8.60 9.73 -1.18
N ARG A 33 -8.72 10.01 -2.50
CA ARG A 33 -9.15 11.33 -3.00
C ARG A 33 -10.55 11.70 -2.55
N GLU A 34 -11.50 10.77 -2.62
CA GLU A 34 -12.87 10.99 -2.15
C GLU A 34 -12.87 11.33 -0.65
N CYS A 35 -12.08 10.62 0.15
CA CYS A 35 -11.96 10.90 1.58
C CYS A 35 -11.37 12.29 1.85
N GLN A 36 -10.31 12.68 1.14
CA GLN A 36 -9.74 14.03 1.22
C GLN A 36 -10.77 15.12 0.89
N GLU A 37 -11.57 14.91 -0.16
CA GLU A 37 -12.57 15.88 -0.59
C GLU A 37 -13.64 16.10 0.48
N THR A 38 -14.11 15.03 1.12
CA THR A 38 -15.09 15.14 2.21
C THR A 38 -14.58 15.97 3.40
N VAL A 39 -13.29 15.87 3.73
CA VAL A 39 -12.68 16.73 4.76
C VAL A 39 -12.60 18.18 4.32
N LYS A 40 -12.18 18.45 3.07
CA LYS A 40 -12.04 19.82 2.54
C LYS A 40 -13.38 20.57 2.50
N VAL A 41 -14.48 19.87 2.24
CA VAL A 41 -15.84 20.46 2.16
C VAL A 41 -16.52 20.53 3.54
N GLY A 42 -15.82 20.19 4.63
CA GLY A 42 -16.38 20.23 6.00
C GLY A 42 -17.41 19.12 6.28
N LYS A 43 -17.48 18.11 5.40
CA LYS A 43 -18.34 16.92 5.51
C LYS A 43 -17.58 15.73 6.09
N ALA A 44 -16.51 15.97 6.85
CA ALA A 44 -15.70 14.91 7.46
C ALA A 44 -16.54 13.93 8.30
N LEU A 45 -17.64 14.39 8.91
CA LEU A 45 -18.57 13.55 9.66
C LEU A 45 -19.31 12.51 8.79
N GLU A 46 -19.39 12.71 7.47
CA GLU A 46 -20.00 11.76 6.51
C GLU A 46 -19.04 10.63 6.11
N ARG A 47 -17.72 10.79 6.38
CA ARG A 47 -16.70 9.74 6.22
C ARG A 47 -15.79 9.69 7.44
N PRO A 48 -16.17 8.96 8.52
CA PRO A 48 -15.37 8.87 9.74
C PRO A 48 -14.04 8.14 9.56
N HIS A 49 -13.79 7.53 8.39
CA HIS A 49 -12.65 6.65 8.11
C HIS A 49 -11.42 7.39 7.57
N TYR A 50 -11.36 8.72 7.69
CA TYR A 50 -10.23 9.50 7.21
C TYR A 50 -9.97 10.71 8.11
N ALA A 51 -8.71 10.85 8.53
CA ALA A 51 -8.19 12.08 9.11
C ALA A 51 -6.91 12.50 8.36
N PRO A 52 -6.62 13.81 8.22
CA PRO A 52 -5.42 14.29 7.51
C PRO A 52 -4.10 13.81 8.11
N ASP A 53 -4.14 13.29 9.33
CA ASP A 53 -3.01 12.77 10.09
C ASP A 53 -3.06 11.23 10.15
N TYR A 54 -3.65 10.57 9.17
CA TYR A 54 -3.53 9.12 9.04
C TYR A 54 -2.22 8.76 8.33
N THR A 55 -1.68 7.60 8.72
CA THR A 55 -0.55 7.00 8.01
C THR A 55 -1.12 6.02 7.00
N HIS A 56 -0.98 6.34 5.72
CA HIS A 56 -1.41 5.46 4.63
C HIS A 56 -0.31 4.44 4.34
N VAL A 57 -0.69 3.16 4.27
CA VAL A 57 0.22 2.08 3.87
C VAL A 57 -0.38 1.38 2.67
N LEU A 58 0.31 1.44 1.53
CA LEU A 58 -0.09 0.73 0.32
C LEU A 58 0.84 -0.44 0.06
N TYR A 59 0.27 -1.62 -0.11
CA TYR A 59 0.99 -2.84 -0.41
C TYR A 59 0.93 -3.17 -1.89
N GLY A 60 2.08 -3.45 -2.51
CA GLY A 60 2.13 -3.96 -3.88
C GLY A 60 3.55 -3.98 -4.46
N LEU A 61 3.71 -4.70 -5.57
CA LEU A 61 5.02 -4.85 -6.22
C LEU A 61 5.21 -3.93 -7.42
N ASP A 62 4.16 -3.23 -7.85
CA ASP A 62 4.21 -2.36 -9.00
C ASP A 62 5.02 -1.09 -8.71
N ALA A 63 5.64 -0.53 -9.76
CA ALA A 63 6.58 0.58 -9.63
C ALA A 63 5.89 1.95 -9.69
N ASP A 64 4.74 2.00 -10.37
CA ASP A 64 3.77 3.11 -10.40
C ASP A 64 3.24 3.49 -9.01
N LEU A 65 3.16 2.56 -8.05
CA LEU A 65 2.71 2.84 -6.68
C LEU A 65 3.51 3.97 -6.00
N ILE A 66 4.78 4.16 -6.38
CA ILE A 66 5.60 5.29 -5.92
C ILE A 66 5.02 6.60 -6.43
N MET A 67 4.77 6.68 -7.74
CA MET A 67 4.21 7.87 -8.36
C MET A 67 2.80 8.14 -7.85
N LEU A 68 1.97 7.10 -7.75
CA LEU A 68 0.60 7.21 -7.26
C LEU A 68 0.57 7.70 -5.82
N GLY A 69 1.41 7.14 -4.94
CA GLY A 69 1.54 7.60 -3.56
C GLY A 69 1.92 9.09 -3.47
N LEU A 70 2.89 9.55 -4.27
CA LEU A 70 3.30 10.97 -4.29
C LEU A 70 2.16 11.90 -4.76
N VAL A 71 1.39 11.47 -5.76
CA VAL A 71 0.29 12.26 -6.33
C VAL A 71 -0.90 12.39 -5.38
N THR A 72 -1.01 11.55 -4.34
CA THR A 72 -2.02 11.73 -3.28
C THR A 72 -1.79 12.99 -2.45
N HIS A 73 -0.55 13.49 -2.38
CA HIS A 73 -0.12 14.56 -1.48
C HIS A 73 -0.38 14.28 0.01
N GLU A 74 -0.48 13.00 0.41
CA GLU A 74 -0.56 12.63 1.82
C GLU A 74 0.79 12.86 2.53
N PRO A 75 0.80 13.51 3.70
CA PRO A 75 2.05 13.78 4.42
C PRO A 75 2.71 12.50 4.95
N ARG A 76 1.92 11.44 5.19
CA ARG A 76 2.39 10.15 5.72
C ARG A 76 1.90 9.01 4.84
N PHE A 77 2.72 8.68 3.84
CA PHE A 77 2.45 7.60 2.90
C PHE A 77 3.63 6.62 2.87
N LEU A 78 3.35 5.35 3.10
CA LEU A 78 4.33 4.26 3.12
C LEU A 78 3.97 3.22 2.06
N LEU A 79 4.99 2.69 1.40
CA LEU A 79 4.86 1.53 0.52
C LEU A 79 5.41 0.30 1.23
N LEU A 80 4.57 -0.72 1.38
CA LEU A 80 4.98 -2.03 1.82
C LEU A 80 5.25 -2.89 0.58
N ARG A 81 6.50 -3.26 0.36
CA ARG A 81 6.93 -4.07 -0.79
C ARG A 81 7.74 -5.26 -0.32
N GLU A 82 7.51 -6.40 -0.95
CA GLU A 82 8.37 -7.57 -0.71
C GLU A 82 9.73 -7.37 -1.39
N LYS A 83 10.79 -7.92 -0.79
CA LYS A 83 12.14 -7.88 -1.35
C LYS A 83 12.20 -8.70 -2.63
N MET A 84 12.40 -8.04 -3.78
CA MET A 84 12.66 -8.74 -5.03
C MET A 84 14.16 -8.99 -5.19
N SER A 85 14.57 -10.26 -5.21
CA SER A 85 15.95 -10.63 -5.54
C SER A 85 16.15 -10.68 -7.06
N VAL A 86 17.01 -9.80 -7.59
CA VAL A 86 17.42 -9.86 -9.00
C VAL A 86 18.40 -11.02 -9.17
N VAL A 87 17.88 -12.22 -9.40
CA VAL A 87 18.67 -13.40 -9.83
C VAL A 87 18.41 -13.74 -11.31
N MET A 88 17.44 -13.10 -11.97
CA MET A 88 16.98 -13.49 -13.31
C MET A 88 16.83 -12.25 -14.22
N ALA A 89 17.94 -11.65 -14.67
CA ALA A 89 17.96 -10.77 -15.85
C ALA A 89 19.38 -10.42 -16.36
N GLY A 90 20.45 -10.84 -15.67
CA GLY A 90 21.84 -10.62 -16.09
C GLY A 90 22.42 -11.83 -16.81
N ARG A 91 22.60 -11.70 -18.13
CA ARG A 91 23.56 -12.53 -18.88
C ARG A 91 24.95 -12.40 -18.22
N GLY A 92 25.44 -13.47 -17.60
CA GLY A 92 26.85 -13.70 -17.33
C GLY A 92 27.41 -13.24 -15.96
N ARG A 93 28.18 -14.16 -15.36
CA ARG A 93 29.20 -13.98 -14.30
C ARG A 93 28.73 -13.68 -12.86
N HIS A 94 28.51 -14.73 -12.07
CA HIS A 94 29.49 -15.23 -11.08
C HIS A 94 28.93 -16.51 -10.42
N LYS A 95 29.61 -17.64 -10.61
CA LYS A 95 29.41 -18.85 -9.79
C LYS A 95 29.93 -18.52 -8.38
N TYR A 96 29.15 -18.82 -7.34
CA TYR A 96 29.31 -18.43 -5.93
C TYR A 96 28.80 -17.03 -5.52
N ARG A 97 27.49 -16.87 -5.47
CA ARG A 97 26.87 -15.96 -4.50
C ARG A 97 26.07 -16.83 -3.52
N LYS A 98 26.43 -16.81 -2.23
CA LYS A 98 25.63 -17.50 -1.19
C LYS A 98 24.17 -17.08 -1.35
N LYS A 99 23.23 -18.01 -1.20
CA LYS A 99 21.81 -17.68 -1.10
C LYS A 99 21.66 -16.77 0.14
N LYS A 100 21.61 -15.46 -0.05
CA LYS A 100 21.16 -14.54 0.99
C LYS A 100 19.70 -14.90 1.23
N ASP A 101 19.36 -15.23 2.47
CA ASP A 101 17.98 -15.46 2.85
C ASP A 101 17.21 -14.16 2.53
N MET A 102 16.15 -14.26 1.73
CA MET A 102 15.36 -13.09 1.32
C MET A 102 14.67 -12.44 2.52
N LEU A 103 14.55 -13.15 3.65
CA LEU A 103 13.99 -12.64 4.90
C LEU A 103 15.02 -11.95 5.81
N GLN A 104 16.31 -11.97 5.46
CA GLN A 104 17.34 -11.25 6.21
C GLN A 104 17.57 -9.85 5.61
N TYR A 105 17.35 -8.85 6.46
CA TYR A 105 17.71 -7.45 6.23
C TYR A 105 19.04 -7.16 6.93
N ASP A 106 19.98 -6.57 6.21
CA ASP A 106 21.20 -5.99 6.78
C ASP A 106 21.18 -4.46 6.68
N GLU A 107 22.13 -3.81 7.34
CA GLU A 107 22.25 -2.35 7.42
C GLU A 107 22.46 -1.67 6.05
N ASN A 108 22.72 -2.44 4.99
CA ASN A 108 22.97 -1.97 3.64
C ASN A 108 21.87 -2.37 2.64
N ASP A 109 20.76 -2.97 3.11
CA ASP A 109 19.56 -3.24 2.30
C ASP A 109 18.63 -2.02 2.20
#